data_AF-A0A7S0AWI2-F1
#
_entry.id   AF-A0A7S0AWI2-F1
#
_cell.length_a   1.000
_cell.length_b   1.000
_cell.length_c   1.000
_cell.angle_alpha   90.00
_cell.angle_beta   90.00
_cell.angle_gamma   90.00
#
_symmetry.space_group_name_H-M   'P 1'
#
loop_
_entity.id
_entity.type
_entity.pdbx_description
1 polymer ?
#
loop_
_entity_poly.entity_id
_entity_poly.type
_entity_poly.pdbx_seq_one_letter_code
_entity_poly.pdbx_strand_id
1 'polypeptide(L)'
;EDPKVGTWAFDVDELAAALEGAKVLLLNTPHNPTGKVFTHNELKIITDLCIKHDVYIITDEIYDGMTYEINGTQHKHILLPKEFPHVADRTLVCNSVGKSASATGWRLGWCLMPSHLTDTYRGVHDQLVVMAPHPMQYAALTYFDLPKEYFTETLSTRYVDRLNTLASSLRNVGFEVLQPEGAYYLFAKYQGVQQLSEMGPWDAAMHMVKEVSVACVPGTNFYGSEHAMQHEAQEYLRFAACRSVQDIEAACEKLEAALSKG
;
A
#
# COMPACT_ATOMS: atom_id res chain seq x y z
N GLU A 1 -3.22 -16.77 -15.86
CA GLU A 1 -3.08 -17.76 -14.76
C GLU A 1 -4.21 -17.45 -13.79
N ASP A 2 -4.90 -18.45 -13.26
CA ASP A 2 -5.87 -18.24 -12.18
C ASP A 2 -5.20 -17.46 -11.04
N PRO A 3 -5.90 -16.50 -10.40
CA PRO A 3 -5.37 -15.86 -9.20
C PRO A 3 -5.00 -16.96 -8.20
N LYS A 4 -3.74 -16.98 -7.78
CA LYS A 4 -3.30 -17.90 -6.72
C LYS A 4 -4.22 -17.68 -5.53
N VAL A 5 -4.90 -18.73 -5.08
CA VAL A 5 -5.73 -18.70 -3.87
C VAL A 5 -4.90 -18.06 -2.75
N GLY A 6 -5.35 -16.94 -2.22
CA GLY A 6 -4.67 -16.20 -1.14
C GLY A 6 -3.83 -14.99 -1.54
N THR A 7 -3.94 -14.46 -2.78
CA THR A 7 -3.33 -13.17 -3.16
C THR A 7 -4.33 -12.23 -3.81
N TRP A 8 -4.11 -10.92 -3.69
CA TRP A 8 -4.88 -9.91 -4.41
C TRP A 8 -4.51 -9.92 -5.90
N ALA A 9 -5.50 -9.81 -6.78
CA ALA A 9 -5.33 -9.75 -8.23
C ALA A 9 -6.28 -8.71 -8.83
N PHE A 10 -6.09 -8.39 -10.11
CA PHE A 10 -7.01 -7.56 -10.88
C PHE A 10 -7.49 -8.34 -12.10
N ASP A 11 -8.71 -8.02 -12.56
CA ASP A 11 -9.26 -8.55 -13.80
C ASP A 11 -8.71 -7.76 -14.99
N VAL A 12 -8.15 -8.47 -15.98
CA VAL A 12 -7.50 -7.86 -17.15
C VAL A 12 -8.51 -7.22 -18.09
N ASP A 13 -9.68 -7.84 -18.24
CA ASP A 13 -10.74 -7.35 -19.13
C ASP A 13 -11.43 -6.14 -18.49
N GLU A 14 -11.64 -6.16 -17.17
CA GLU A 14 -12.14 -5.00 -16.42
C GLU A 14 -11.17 -3.81 -16.54
N LEU A 15 -9.86 -4.05 -16.36
CA LEU A 15 -8.85 -3.01 -16.55
C LEU A 15 -8.86 -2.47 -17.99
N ALA A 16 -8.88 -3.34 -18.99
CA ALA A 16 -8.90 -2.93 -20.39
C ALA A 16 -10.12 -2.05 -20.72
N ALA A 17 -11.30 -2.43 -20.21
CA ALA A 17 -12.52 -1.65 -20.36
C ALA A 17 -12.42 -0.30 -19.63
N ALA A 18 -11.89 -0.27 -18.41
CA ALA A 18 -11.72 0.96 -17.63
C ALA A 18 -10.71 1.95 -18.26
N LEU A 19 -9.76 1.46 -19.06
CA LEU A 19 -8.81 2.29 -19.78
C LEU A 19 -9.39 2.93 -21.05
N GLU A 20 -10.58 2.53 -21.52
CA GLU A 20 -11.24 3.17 -22.65
C GLU A 20 -11.62 4.63 -22.32
N GLY A 21 -10.96 5.58 -23.00
CA GLY A 21 -11.17 7.02 -22.78
C GLY A 21 -10.45 7.57 -21.54
N ALA A 22 -9.77 6.74 -20.76
CA ALA A 22 -8.95 7.18 -19.64
C ALA A 22 -7.77 8.04 -20.13
N LYS A 23 -7.27 8.92 -19.25
CA LYS A 23 -6.06 9.71 -19.51
C LYS A 23 -4.88 9.26 -18.68
N VAL A 24 -5.15 8.77 -17.48
CA VAL A 24 -4.16 8.38 -16.49
C VAL A 24 -4.62 7.13 -15.77
N LEU A 25 -3.69 6.19 -15.56
CA LEU A 25 -3.80 5.13 -14.59
C LEU A 25 -2.97 5.50 -13.35
N LEU A 26 -3.58 5.45 -12.16
CA LEU A 26 -2.87 5.52 -10.89
C LEU A 26 -2.52 4.09 -10.45
N LEU A 27 -1.24 3.79 -10.33
CA LEU A 27 -0.75 2.50 -9.84
C LEU A 27 -0.04 2.70 -8.51
N ASN A 28 -0.37 1.94 -7.48
CA ASN A 28 0.35 2.00 -6.20
C ASN A 28 0.95 0.62 -5.88
N THR A 29 2.29 0.55 -5.80
CA THR A 29 3.01 -0.71 -5.59
C THR A 29 4.34 -0.48 -4.84
N PRO A 30 4.55 -1.07 -3.64
CA PRO A 30 3.61 -1.88 -2.86
C PRO A 30 2.31 -1.15 -2.48
N HIS A 31 1.18 -1.85 -2.56
CA HIS A 31 -0.16 -1.28 -2.48
C HIS A 31 -0.63 -1.03 -1.05
N ASN A 32 -1.24 0.14 -0.80
CA ASN A 32 -2.02 0.45 0.38
C ASN A 32 -3.52 0.45 -0.02
N PRO A 33 -4.37 -0.41 0.58
CA PRO A 33 -4.20 -1.04 1.89
C PRO A 33 -3.73 -2.49 1.88
N THR A 34 -3.67 -3.14 0.72
CA THR A 34 -3.61 -4.62 0.64
C THR A 34 -2.24 -5.23 0.88
N GLY A 35 -1.18 -4.43 0.75
CA GLY A 35 0.20 -4.91 0.76
C GLY A 35 0.61 -5.68 -0.49
N LYS A 36 -0.19 -5.68 -1.57
CA LYS A 36 0.17 -6.33 -2.84
C LYS A 36 1.42 -5.69 -3.45
N VAL A 37 2.33 -6.52 -3.94
CA VAL A 37 3.46 -6.13 -4.79
C VAL A 37 3.22 -6.70 -6.17
N PHE A 38 2.92 -5.83 -7.13
CA PHE A 38 2.65 -6.27 -8.50
C PHE A 38 3.85 -6.98 -9.09
N THR A 39 3.61 -8.17 -9.65
CA THR A 39 4.63 -8.98 -10.29
C THR A 39 5.05 -8.40 -11.63
N HIS A 40 6.23 -8.81 -12.12
CA HIS A 40 6.68 -8.40 -13.46
C HIS A 40 5.63 -8.69 -14.55
N ASN A 41 4.98 -9.86 -14.53
CA ASN A 41 3.99 -10.23 -15.54
C ASN A 41 2.73 -9.36 -15.47
N GLU A 42 2.24 -9.10 -14.26
CA GLU A 42 1.12 -8.18 -14.03
C GLU A 42 1.44 -6.76 -14.52
N LEU A 43 2.61 -6.24 -14.15
CA LEU A 43 3.06 -4.92 -14.60
C LEU A 43 3.21 -4.86 -16.11
N LYS A 44 3.73 -5.91 -16.74
CA LYS A 44 3.83 -5.99 -18.20
C LYS A 44 2.45 -5.87 -18.87
N ILE A 45 1.45 -6.59 -18.36
CA ILE A 45 0.07 -6.52 -18.87
C ILE A 45 -0.47 -5.10 -18.72
N ILE A 46 -0.30 -4.49 -17.53
CA ILE A 46 -0.75 -3.12 -17.25
C ILE A 46 -0.08 -2.12 -18.20
N THR A 47 1.25 -2.21 -18.39
CA THR A 47 1.99 -1.30 -19.26
C THR A 47 1.61 -1.46 -20.73
N ASP A 48 1.43 -2.70 -21.20
CA ASP A 48 1.01 -2.98 -22.58
C ASP A 48 -0.38 -2.40 -22.84
N LEU A 49 -1.32 -2.54 -21.90
CA LEU A 49 -2.66 -1.95 -21.99
C LEU A 49 -2.61 -0.42 -21.98
N CYS A 50 -1.80 0.19 -21.10
CA CYS A 50 -1.67 1.66 -21.07
C CYS A 50 -1.15 2.20 -22.40
N ILE A 51 -0.21 1.50 -23.04
CA ILE A 51 0.29 1.88 -24.37
C ILE A 51 -0.79 1.74 -25.44
N LYS A 52 -1.48 0.60 -25.46
CA LYS A 52 -2.57 0.33 -26.42
C LYS A 52 -3.67 1.40 -26.35
N HIS A 53 -3.98 1.88 -25.15
CA HIS A 53 -5.07 2.84 -24.91
C HIS A 53 -4.60 4.31 -24.84
N ASP A 54 -3.32 4.61 -25.13
CA ASP A 54 -2.77 5.97 -25.07
C ASP A 54 -2.89 6.63 -23.67
N VAL A 55 -2.72 5.83 -22.61
CA VAL A 55 -2.87 6.24 -21.21
C VAL A 55 -1.51 6.52 -20.55
N TYR A 56 -1.43 7.59 -19.76
CA TYR A 56 -0.28 7.88 -18.90
C TYR A 56 -0.35 7.06 -17.61
N ILE A 57 0.80 6.76 -17.00
CA ILE A 57 0.89 6.05 -15.72
C ILE A 57 1.42 7.02 -14.68
N ILE A 58 0.76 7.13 -13.53
CA ILE A 58 1.36 7.69 -12.32
C ILE A 58 1.52 6.53 -11.34
N THR A 59 2.77 6.20 -11.02
CA THR A 59 3.10 5.13 -10.08
C THR A 59 3.50 5.73 -8.72
N ASP A 60 2.75 5.39 -7.68
CA ASP A 60 3.04 5.71 -6.28
C ASP A 60 3.85 4.56 -5.66
N GLU A 61 5.14 4.83 -5.43
CA GLU A 61 6.15 3.84 -5.04
C GLU A 61 6.71 4.12 -3.64
N ILE A 62 5.98 4.86 -2.79
CA ILE A 62 6.45 5.26 -1.44
C ILE A 62 6.80 4.10 -0.50
N TYR A 63 6.49 2.86 -0.86
CA TYR A 63 6.80 1.65 -0.09
C TYR A 63 7.87 0.76 -0.76
N ASP A 64 8.58 1.25 -1.79
CA ASP A 64 9.58 0.51 -2.58
C ASP A 64 10.57 -0.36 -1.78
N GLY A 65 11.04 0.12 -0.63
CA GLY A 65 11.96 -0.57 0.26
C GLY A 65 11.31 -1.51 1.28
N MET A 66 9.99 -1.68 1.24
CA MET A 66 9.22 -2.52 2.16
C MET A 66 8.59 -3.68 1.40
N THR A 67 9.41 -4.62 0.93
CA THR A 67 8.98 -5.85 0.27
C THR A 67 9.49 -7.07 1.01
N TYR A 68 8.70 -8.15 1.04
CA TYR A 68 8.94 -9.30 1.89
C TYR A 68 9.09 -10.60 1.10
N GLU A 69 9.71 -11.59 1.75
CA GLU A 69 9.69 -12.97 1.29
C GLU A 69 8.46 -13.68 1.86
N ILE A 70 7.59 -14.17 0.98
CA ILE A 70 6.40 -14.94 1.37
C ILE A 70 6.51 -16.34 0.77
N ASN A 71 6.44 -17.38 1.61
CA ASN A 71 6.49 -18.79 1.18
C ASN A 71 7.69 -19.11 0.27
N GLY A 72 8.88 -18.58 0.58
CA GLY A 72 10.10 -18.76 -0.21
C GLY A 72 10.16 -17.96 -1.52
N THR A 73 9.19 -17.09 -1.77
CA THR A 73 9.18 -16.17 -2.92
C THR A 73 9.52 -14.76 -2.46
N GLN A 74 10.67 -14.25 -2.87
CA GLN A 74 11.06 -12.86 -2.61
C GLN A 74 10.30 -11.91 -3.56
N HIS A 75 9.42 -11.09 -3.00
CA HIS A 75 8.79 -9.99 -3.73
C HIS A 75 9.78 -8.83 -3.86
N LYS A 76 9.72 -8.13 -5.00
CA LYS A 76 10.60 -7.00 -5.29
C LYS A 76 9.82 -5.90 -5.95
N HIS A 77 10.11 -4.67 -5.52
CA HIS A 77 9.63 -3.48 -6.20
C HIS A 77 10.28 -3.38 -7.60
N ILE A 78 9.48 -3.00 -8.60
CA ILE A 78 9.90 -2.83 -10.00
C ILE A 78 9.65 -1.38 -10.40
N LEU A 79 10.73 -0.66 -10.70
CA LEU A 79 10.66 0.70 -11.23
C LEU A 79 10.26 0.64 -12.72
N LEU A 80 9.01 0.98 -13.02
CA LEU A 80 8.42 0.84 -14.35
C LEU A 80 9.25 1.41 -15.51
N PRO A 81 9.70 2.68 -15.51
CA PRO A 81 10.42 3.24 -16.66
C PRO A 81 11.78 2.56 -16.90
N LYS A 82 12.35 1.90 -15.88
CA LYS A 82 13.60 1.15 -15.99
C LYS A 82 13.37 -0.24 -16.55
N GLU A 83 12.34 -0.95 -16.07
CA GLU A 83 12.04 -2.32 -16.49
C GLU A 83 11.33 -2.38 -17.85
N PHE A 84 10.49 -1.38 -18.13
CA PHE A 84 9.69 -1.28 -19.34
C PHE A 84 10.00 0.05 -20.05
N PRO A 85 11.14 0.18 -20.77
CA PRO A 85 11.55 1.45 -21.38
C PRO A 85 10.52 2.07 -22.34
N HIS A 86 9.65 1.24 -22.95
CA HIS A 86 8.63 1.67 -23.87
C HIS A 86 7.49 2.50 -23.21
N VAL A 87 7.35 2.47 -21.87
CA VAL A 87 6.42 3.34 -21.12
C VAL A 87 7.12 4.53 -20.45
N ALA A 88 8.44 4.69 -20.60
CA ALA A 88 9.19 5.72 -19.89
C ALA A 88 8.69 7.14 -20.20
N ASP A 89 8.35 7.42 -21.46
CA ASP A 89 7.81 8.73 -21.89
C ASP A 89 6.36 8.97 -21.44
N ARG A 90 5.77 8.06 -20.66
CA ARG A 90 4.38 8.14 -20.20
C ARG A 90 4.22 7.87 -18.71
N THR A 91 5.31 7.64 -18.00
CA THR A 91 5.26 7.24 -16.60
C THR A 91 5.82 8.34 -15.71
N LEU A 92 5.00 8.84 -14.79
CA LEU A 92 5.44 9.66 -13.67
C LEU A 92 5.59 8.76 -12.44
N VAL A 93 6.75 8.78 -11.80
CA VAL A 93 7.05 8.01 -10.60
C VAL A 93 7.04 8.93 -9.39
N CYS A 94 6.15 8.69 -8.44
CA CYS A 94 6.03 9.42 -7.19
C CYS A 94 6.63 8.60 -6.04
N ASN A 95 7.47 9.22 -5.21
CA ASN A 95 8.05 8.55 -4.04
C ASN A 95 8.35 9.58 -2.93
N SER A 96 8.68 9.12 -1.71
CA SER A 96 8.90 9.97 -0.55
C SER A 96 9.91 9.41 0.44
N VAL A 97 10.59 10.29 1.16
CA VAL A 97 11.46 9.90 2.29
C VAL A 97 10.62 9.40 3.47
N GLY A 98 9.39 9.91 3.60
CA GLY A 98 8.64 9.84 4.84
C GLY A 98 8.30 8.43 5.31
N LYS A 99 8.10 7.48 4.40
CA LYS A 99 7.76 6.10 4.73
C LYS A 99 9.00 5.28 5.07
N SER A 100 9.93 5.19 4.12
CA SER A 100 11.14 4.39 4.26
C SER A 100 12.07 4.90 5.36
N ALA A 101 12.15 6.22 5.59
CA ALA A 101 12.93 6.79 6.69
C ALA A 101 12.17 6.93 8.03
N SER A 102 10.89 6.51 8.09
CA SER A 102 10.01 6.78 9.25
C SER A 102 9.88 8.26 9.63
N ALA A 103 10.03 9.16 8.65
CA ALA A 103 10.07 10.61 8.82
C ALA A 103 8.85 11.30 8.18
N THR A 104 7.64 10.77 8.39
CA THR A 104 6.40 11.22 7.71
C THR A 104 6.12 12.72 7.88
N GLY A 105 6.55 13.31 8.99
CA GLY A 105 6.44 14.75 9.29
C GLY A 105 7.37 15.65 8.48
N TRP A 106 8.35 15.12 7.75
CA TRP A 106 9.26 15.93 6.92
C TRP A 106 8.61 16.51 5.67
N ARG A 107 7.47 15.93 5.26
CA ARG A 107 6.67 16.39 4.11
C ARG A 107 7.49 16.55 2.83
N LEU A 108 8.40 15.61 2.59
CA LEU A 108 9.31 15.63 1.45
C LEU A 108 9.15 14.37 0.61
N GLY A 109 8.95 14.58 -0.69
CA GLY A 109 8.97 13.55 -1.71
C GLY A 109 9.45 14.10 -3.04
N TRP A 110 9.46 13.26 -4.06
CA TRP A 110 9.92 13.61 -5.39
C TRP A 110 9.08 12.92 -6.45
N CYS A 111 9.13 13.48 -7.67
CA CYS A 111 8.56 12.88 -8.85
C CYS A 111 9.64 12.74 -9.92
N LEU A 112 9.80 11.54 -10.48
CA LEU A 112 10.51 11.34 -11.74
C LEU A 112 9.48 11.41 -12.86
N MET A 113 9.77 12.11 -13.95
CA MET A 113 8.79 12.33 -15.02
C MET A 113 9.45 12.41 -16.40
N PRO A 114 8.68 12.18 -17.47
CA PRO A 114 9.14 12.41 -18.83
C PRO A 114 9.58 13.86 -19.04
N SER A 115 10.63 14.06 -19.85
CA SER A 115 11.22 15.39 -20.06
C SER A 115 10.19 16.41 -20.55
N HIS A 116 9.28 16.04 -21.46
CA HIS A 116 8.24 16.92 -22.02
C HIS A 116 7.15 17.31 -21.03
N LEU A 117 7.05 16.68 -19.85
CA LEU A 117 6.10 17.07 -18.81
C LEU A 117 6.70 18.02 -17.75
N THR A 118 8.02 18.23 -17.78
CA THR A 118 8.76 18.93 -16.72
C THR A 118 8.27 20.36 -16.52
N ASP A 119 8.11 21.14 -17.59
CA ASP A 119 7.73 22.55 -17.49
C ASP A 119 6.30 22.70 -16.94
N THR A 120 5.37 21.87 -17.42
CA THR A 120 3.99 21.85 -16.94
C THR A 120 3.93 21.48 -15.46
N TYR A 121 4.62 20.41 -15.06
CA TYR A 121 4.66 19.98 -13.65
C TYR A 121 5.24 21.06 -12.74
N ARG A 122 6.38 21.65 -13.15
CA ARG A 122 7.06 22.70 -12.36
C ARG A 122 6.20 23.95 -12.27
N GLY A 123 5.49 24.32 -13.33
CA GLY A 123 4.52 25.42 -13.29
C GLY A 123 3.42 25.18 -12.27
N VAL A 124 2.83 23.98 -12.25
CA VAL A 124 1.80 23.62 -11.24
C VAL A 124 2.38 23.61 -9.83
N HIS A 125 3.55 23.00 -9.62
CA HIS A 125 4.21 22.96 -8.31
C HIS A 125 4.53 24.36 -7.78
N ASP A 126 5.02 25.25 -8.65
CA ASP A 126 5.32 26.64 -8.30
C ASP A 126 4.07 27.38 -7.80
N GLN A 127 2.93 27.20 -8.47
CA GLN A 127 1.66 27.82 -8.08
C GLN A 127 1.03 27.23 -6.81
N LEU A 128 1.24 25.94 -6.53
CA LEU A 128 0.65 25.28 -5.36
C LEU A 128 1.45 25.47 -4.08
N VAL A 129 2.78 25.29 -4.16
CA VAL A 129 3.64 25.22 -2.98
C VAL A 129 4.96 25.97 -3.12
N VAL A 130 5.29 26.48 -4.32
CA VAL A 130 6.55 27.17 -4.67
C VAL A 130 7.78 26.26 -4.55
N MET A 131 8.11 25.81 -3.34
CA MET A 131 9.31 25.03 -3.04
C MET A 131 9.07 24.03 -1.90
N ALA A 132 9.77 22.90 -1.96
CA ALA A 132 9.80 21.94 -0.85
C ALA A 132 10.61 22.49 0.34
N PRO A 133 10.38 22.02 1.58
CA PRO A 133 11.08 22.51 2.77
C PRO A 133 12.61 22.37 2.66
N HIS A 134 13.33 23.48 2.53
CA HIS A 134 14.75 23.50 2.20
C HIS A 134 15.65 22.72 3.19
N PRO A 135 15.50 22.82 4.53
CA PRO A 135 16.28 22.00 5.45
C PRO A 135 16.05 20.49 5.27
N MET A 136 14.82 20.09 4.92
CA MET A 136 14.48 18.67 4.70
C MET A 136 15.10 18.15 3.41
N GLN A 137 15.25 19.00 2.38
CA GLN A 137 15.96 18.63 1.15
C GLN A 137 17.42 18.24 1.44
N TYR A 138 18.12 18.98 2.31
CA TYR A 138 19.47 18.58 2.76
C TYR A 138 19.47 17.33 3.62
N ALA A 139 18.53 17.20 4.55
CA ALA A 139 18.43 16.03 5.41
C ALA A 139 18.14 14.74 4.59
N ALA A 140 17.45 14.86 3.46
CA ALA A 140 17.20 13.76 2.54
C ALA A 140 18.46 13.21 1.87
N LEU A 141 19.53 14.02 1.73
CA LEU A 141 20.81 13.52 1.21
C LEU A 141 21.34 12.38 2.09
N THR A 142 21.23 12.51 3.41
CA THR A 142 21.59 11.44 4.35
C THR A 142 20.75 10.18 4.16
N TYR A 143 19.48 10.32 3.79
CA TYR A 143 18.62 9.17 3.45
C TYR A 143 19.09 8.48 2.16
N PHE A 144 19.43 9.25 1.12
CA PHE A 144 19.92 8.70 -0.14
C PHE A 144 21.32 8.06 -0.02
N ASP A 145 22.12 8.52 0.94
CA ASP A 145 23.43 7.94 1.25
C ASP A 145 23.36 6.72 2.21
N LEU A 146 22.15 6.30 2.62
CA LEU A 146 22.01 5.11 3.47
C LEU A 146 22.54 3.85 2.77
N PRO A 147 23.20 2.95 3.52
CA PRO A 147 23.70 1.70 2.99
C PRO A 147 22.55 0.83 2.47
N LYS A 148 22.80 0.02 1.43
CA LYS A 148 21.78 -0.85 0.80
C LYS A 148 21.15 -1.83 1.82
N GLU A 149 21.93 -2.23 2.81
CA GLU A 149 21.58 -3.09 3.93
C GLU A 149 20.46 -2.47 4.79
N TYR A 150 20.36 -1.14 4.84
CA TYR A 150 19.24 -0.48 5.49
C TYR A 150 17.92 -0.89 4.84
N PHE A 151 17.84 -0.85 3.51
CA PHE A 151 16.61 -1.15 2.78
C PHE A 151 16.34 -2.65 2.68
N THR A 152 17.39 -3.43 2.42
CA THR A 152 17.26 -4.87 2.16
C THR A 152 17.14 -5.73 3.41
N GLU A 153 17.77 -5.33 4.51
CA GLU A 153 17.79 -6.12 5.75
C GLU A 153 17.03 -5.41 6.86
N THR A 154 17.42 -4.18 7.19
CA THR A 154 16.92 -3.50 8.40
C THR A 154 15.45 -3.09 8.27
N LEU A 155 15.08 -2.43 7.17
CA LEU A 155 13.74 -1.88 6.96
C LEU A 155 12.71 -2.99 6.73
N SER A 156 13.05 -3.99 5.91
CA SER A 156 12.18 -5.12 5.61
C SER A 156 11.93 -5.97 6.88
N THR A 157 13.00 -6.41 7.56
CA THR A 157 12.87 -7.24 8.79
C THR A 157 12.06 -6.53 9.87
N ARG A 158 12.30 -5.22 10.06
CA ARG A 158 11.58 -4.42 11.07
C ARG A 158 10.06 -4.54 10.96
N TYR A 159 9.53 -4.56 9.75
CA TYR A 159 8.08 -4.57 9.54
C TYR A 159 7.52 -5.98 9.37
N VAL A 160 8.28 -6.92 8.79
CA VAL A 160 7.79 -8.29 8.60
C VAL A 160 7.44 -8.96 9.93
N ASP A 161 8.28 -8.77 10.96
CA ASP A 161 8.04 -9.35 12.28
C ASP A 161 6.78 -8.75 12.93
N ARG A 162 6.60 -7.43 12.83
CA ARG A 162 5.42 -6.74 13.37
C ARG A 162 4.15 -7.15 12.65
N LEU A 163 4.21 -7.30 11.33
CA LEU A 163 3.11 -7.79 10.51
C LEU A 163 2.74 -9.22 10.90
N ASN A 164 3.72 -10.09 11.07
CA ASN A 164 3.50 -11.49 11.46
C ASN A 164 2.86 -11.60 12.85
N THR A 165 3.36 -10.84 13.83
CA THR A 165 2.79 -10.80 15.18
C THR A 165 1.34 -10.34 15.15
N LEU A 166 1.05 -9.20 14.49
CA LEU A 166 -0.30 -8.67 14.42
C LEU A 166 -1.25 -9.56 13.61
N ALA A 167 -0.79 -10.09 12.47
CA ALA A 167 -1.57 -11.00 11.63
C ALA A 167 -1.94 -12.29 12.37
N SER A 168 -1.02 -12.83 13.17
CA SER A 168 -1.29 -14.04 13.96
C SER A 168 -2.39 -13.80 14.99
N SER A 169 -2.31 -12.69 15.73
CA SER A 169 -3.34 -12.33 16.73
C SER A 169 -4.71 -12.07 16.09
N LEU A 170 -4.74 -11.34 14.96
CA LEU A 170 -5.97 -11.13 14.19
C LEU A 170 -6.59 -12.46 13.73
N ARG A 171 -5.80 -13.40 13.21
CA ARG A 171 -6.29 -14.73 12.83
C ARG A 171 -6.84 -15.51 14.02
N ASN A 172 -6.19 -15.43 15.18
CA ASN A 172 -6.63 -16.13 16.40
C ASN A 172 -8.04 -15.70 16.84
N VAL A 173 -8.39 -14.42 16.67
CA VAL A 173 -9.71 -13.91 17.05
C VAL A 173 -10.75 -13.97 15.93
N GLY A 174 -10.40 -14.55 14.78
CA GLY A 174 -11.34 -14.87 13.70
C GLY A 174 -11.29 -13.97 12.48
N PHE A 175 -10.32 -13.04 12.37
CA PHE A 175 -10.11 -12.32 11.11
C PHE A 175 -9.50 -13.23 10.04
N GLU A 176 -9.88 -13.04 8.78
CA GLU A 176 -9.16 -13.59 7.64
C GLU A 176 -8.11 -12.57 7.17
N VAL A 177 -6.84 -12.96 7.24
CA VAL A 177 -5.71 -12.07 6.93
C VAL A 177 -4.86 -12.68 5.83
N LEU A 178 -4.86 -12.04 4.66
CA LEU A 178 -3.87 -12.31 3.62
C LEU A 178 -2.53 -11.70 4.03
N GLN A 179 -1.46 -12.47 3.85
CA GLN A 179 -0.11 -12.01 4.18
C GLN A 179 0.31 -10.94 3.16
N PRO A 180 0.69 -9.72 3.59
CA PRO A 180 1.12 -8.69 2.67
C PRO A 180 2.49 -9.01 2.08
N GLU A 181 2.65 -8.73 0.79
CA GLU A 181 3.90 -8.90 0.04
C GLU A 181 4.84 -7.69 0.22
N GLY A 182 4.29 -6.57 0.69
CA GLY A 182 4.99 -5.34 0.99
C GLY A 182 4.15 -4.32 1.77
N ALA A 183 4.68 -3.10 1.95
CA ALA A 183 4.14 -2.07 2.84
C ALA A 183 3.96 -2.57 4.29
N TYR A 184 3.32 -1.80 5.18
CA TYR A 184 3.15 -2.19 6.59
C TYR A 184 1.68 -2.33 7.02
N TYR A 185 0.80 -2.70 6.08
CA TYR A 185 -0.63 -2.78 6.31
C TYR A 185 -1.12 -4.24 6.29
N LEU A 186 -2.17 -4.50 7.06
CA LEU A 186 -2.99 -5.71 6.96
C LEU A 186 -4.40 -5.28 6.58
N PHE A 187 -4.91 -5.80 5.47
CA PHE A 187 -6.29 -5.60 5.05
C PHE A 187 -7.07 -6.88 5.32
N ALA A 188 -7.77 -6.90 6.45
CA ALA A 188 -8.30 -8.11 7.06
C ALA A 188 -9.82 -8.15 6.97
N LYS A 189 -10.38 -9.30 6.56
CA LYS A 189 -11.82 -9.53 6.63
C LYS A 189 -12.21 -9.84 8.07
N TYR A 190 -13.29 -9.22 8.55
CA TYR A 190 -13.70 -9.32 9.95
C TYR A 190 -14.96 -10.18 10.17
N GLN A 191 -15.56 -10.74 9.11
CA GLN A 191 -16.83 -11.49 9.18
C GLN A 191 -16.72 -12.76 10.04
N GLY A 192 -15.52 -13.30 10.23
CA GLY A 192 -15.28 -14.43 11.13
C GLY A 192 -15.23 -14.07 12.62
N VAL A 193 -15.29 -12.79 12.96
CA VAL A 193 -15.29 -12.24 14.33
C VAL A 193 -16.74 -11.97 14.74
N GLN A 194 -17.29 -12.80 15.62
CA GLN A 194 -18.71 -12.79 15.98
C GLN A 194 -19.20 -11.41 16.50
N GLN A 195 -18.37 -10.73 17.27
CA GLN A 195 -18.69 -9.44 17.88
C GLN A 195 -18.78 -8.32 16.83
N LEU A 196 -18.19 -8.51 15.64
CA LEU A 196 -18.11 -7.50 14.58
C LEU A 196 -18.94 -7.88 13.35
N SER A 197 -19.23 -9.16 13.13
CA SER A 197 -19.71 -9.70 11.85
C SER A 197 -21.05 -9.11 11.36
N GLU A 198 -21.88 -8.62 12.28
CA GLU A 198 -23.17 -8.00 11.96
C GLU A 198 -23.06 -6.47 11.79
N MET A 199 -21.90 -5.88 12.04
CA MET A 199 -21.66 -4.44 11.94
C MET A 199 -21.13 -4.08 10.55
N GLY A 200 -21.53 -2.91 10.06
CA GLY A 200 -20.85 -2.29 8.91
C GLY A 200 -19.43 -1.84 9.29
N PRO A 201 -18.51 -1.64 8.33
CA PRO A 201 -17.09 -1.36 8.61
C PRO A 201 -16.84 -0.14 9.49
N TRP A 202 -17.68 0.89 9.38
CA TRP A 202 -17.57 2.08 10.21
C TRP A 202 -17.89 1.76 11.68
N ASP A 203 -19.01 1.08 11.92
CA ASP A 203 -19.43 0.70 13.27
C ASP A 203 -18.48 -0.33 13.87
N ALA A 204 -18.00 -1.29 13.07
CA ALA A 204 -16.96 -2.23 13.47
C ALA A 204 -15.68 -1.49 13.88
N ALA A 205 -15.18 -0.54 13.08
CA ALA A 205 -14.00 0.25 13.45
C ALA A 205 -14.21 1.08 14.72
N MET A 206 -15.41 1.64 14.92
CA MET A 206 -15.75 2.37 16.14
C MET A 206 -15.87 1.45 17.36
N HIS A 207 -16.39 0.24 17.20
CA HIS A 207 -16.42 -0.79 18.24
C HIS A 207 -15.00 -1.19 18.66
N MET A 208 -14.12 -1.42 17.68
CA MET A 208 -12.70 -1.71 17.92
C MET A 208 -12.02 -0.61 18.75
N VAL A 209 -12.32 0.66 18.48
CA VAL A 209 -11.79 1.78 19.26
C VAL A 209 -12.37 1.83 20.68
N LYS A 210 -13.69 1.72 20.82
CA LYS A 210 -14.39 1.97 22.10
C LYS A 210 -14.29 0.79 23.07
N GLU A 211 -14.54 -0.41 22.56
CA GLU A 211 -14.68 -1.63 23.39
C GLU A 211 -13.36 -2.42 23.44
N VAL A 212 -12.62 -2.47 22.32
CA VAL A 212 -11.35 -3.22 22.24
C VAL A 212 -10.13 -2.33 22.53
N SER A 213 -10.26 -1.00 22.45
CA SER A 213 -9.15 -0.05 22.58
C SER A 213 -8.03 -0.27 21.55
N VAL A 214 -8.39 -0.66 20.32
CA VAL A 214 -7.50 -0.83 19.17
C VAL A 214 -8.09 -0.08 17.96
N ALA A 215 -7.37 0.92 17.45
CA ALA A 215 -7.81 1.70 16.30
C ALA A 215 -7.48 1.01 14.98
N CYS A 216 -8.46 0.96 14.07
CA CYS A 216 -8.32 0.49 12.70
C CYS A 216 -9.06 1.43 11.73
N VAL A 217 -8.95 1.19 10.42
CA VAL A 217 -9.61 2.01 9.39
C VAL A 217 -10.65 1.18 8.62
N PRO A 218 -11.88 1.68 8.44
CA PRO A 218 -12.91 1.02 7.64
C PRO A 218 -12.44 0.75 6.20
N GLY A 219 -12.71 -0.45 5.68
CA GLY A 219 -12.34 -0.85 4.32
C GLY A 219 -12.98 0.02 3.23
N THR A 220 -14.19 0.50 3.48
CA THR A 220 -14.92 1.42 2.59
C THR A 220 -14.16 2.68 2.23
N ASN A 221 -13.18 3.12 3.04
CA ASN A 221 -12.35 4.29 2.72
C ASN A 221 -11.40 4.07 1.53
N PHE A 222 -11.21 2.82 1.10
CA PHE A 222 -10.29 2.44 0.03
C PHE A 222 -11.00 2.05 -1.27
N TYR A 223 -12.32 2.24 -1.35
CA TYR A 223 -13.11 1.96 -2.55
C TYR A 223 -13.74 3.25 -3.08
N GLY A 224 -13.70 3.43 -4.40
CA GLY A 224 -14.13 4.66 -5.07
C GLY A 224 -15.47 4.59 -5.80
N SER A 225 -16.03 3.40 -6.01
CA SER A 225 -17.31 3.22 -6.72
C SER A 225 -18.41 2.78 -5.77
N GLU A 226 -19.63 3.30 -5.97
CA GLU A 226 -20.81 2.91 -5.18
C GLU A 226 -21.06 1.40 -5.25
N HIS A 227 -20.79 0.77 -6.40
CA HIS A 227 -20.92 -0.67 -6.58
C HIS A 227 -19.94 -1.46 -5.70
N ALA A 228 -18.66 -1.07 -5.68
CA ALA A 228 -17.68 -1.74 -4.83
C ALA A 228 -17.96 -1.50 -3.35
N MET A 229 -18.52 -0.33 -3.00
CA MET A 229 -19.01 -0.03 -1.65
C MET A 229 -20.19 -0.91 -1.23
N GLN A 230 -20.94 -1.54 -2.13
CA GLN A 230 -22.10 -2.39 -1.79
C GLN A 230 -21.74 -3.86 -1.52
N HIS A 231 -20.50 -4.26 -1.83
CA HIS A 231 -20.07 -5.65 -1.76
C HIS A 231 -18.77 -5.79 -0.96
N GLU A 232 -17.66 -6.08 -1.65
CA GLU A 232 -16.37 -6.43 -1.05
C GLU A 232 -15.87 -5.40 -0.02
N ALA A 233 -16.10 -4.11 -0.25
CA ALA A 233 -15.65 -3.05 0.66
C ALA A 233 -16.26 -3.14 2.07
N GLN A 234 -17.43 -3.79 2.20
CA GLN A 234 -18.12 -3.97 3.48
C GLN A 234 -17.45 -5.04 4.36
N GLU A 235 -16.44 -5.74 3.84
CA GLU A 235 -15.87 -6.88 4.54
C GLU A 235 -14.62 -6.58 5.35
N TYR A 236 -13.96 -5.45 5.11
CA TYR A 236 -12.58 -5.25 5.53
C TYR A 236 -12.37 -4.16 6.58
N LEU A 237 -11.35 -4.37 7.41
CA LEU A 237 -10.70 -3.36 8.23
C LEU A 237 -9.20 -3.33 7.90
N ARG A 238 -8.61 -2.13 7.84
CA ARG A 238 -7.17 -1.95 7.67
C ARG A 238 -6.48 -1.68 9.00
N PHE A 239 -5.46 -2.48 9.30
CA PHE A 239 -4.54 -2.30 10.41
C PHE A 239 -3.15 -1.90 9.91
N ALA A 240 -2.36 -1.24 10.77
CA ALA A 240 -1.01 -0.79 10.42
C ALA A 240 0.02 -1.28 11.44
N ALA A 241 1.05 -1.97 10.97
CA ALA A 241 2.16 -2.49 11.76
C ALA A 241 3.32 -1.47 11.93
N CYS A 242 3.08 -0.19 11.65
CA CYS A 242 4.08 0.87 11.76
C CYS A 242 4.17 1.51 13.16
N ARG A 243 3.96 0.71 14.21
CA ARG A 243 4.08 1.10 15.63
C ARG A 243 5.28 0.42 16.29
N SER A 244 5.58 0.78 17.54
CA SER A 244 6.60 0.07 18.35
C SER A 244 6.19 -1.39 18.54
N VAL A 245 7.15 -2.26 18.85
CA VAL A 245 6.85 -3.67 19.15
C VAL A 245 5.91 -3.78 20.35
N GLN A 246 6.15 -2.97 21.38
CA GLN A 246 5.33 -2.91 22.59
C GLN A 246 3.88 -2.51 22.30
N ASP A 247 3.66 -1.55 21.39
CA ASP A 247 2.30 -1.15 20.99
C ASP A 247 1.60 -2.26 20.22
N ILE A 248 2.33 -3.02 19.39
CA ILE A 248 1.79 -4.15 18.64
C ILE A 248 1.41 -5.28 19.59
N GLU A 249 2.29 -5.64 20.54
CA GLU A 249 2.01 -6.65 21.56
C GLU A 249 0.81 -6.27 22.43
N ALA A 250 0.75 -5.02 22.90
CA ALA A 250 -0.39 -4.51 23.67
C ALA A 250 -1.70 -4.50 22.86
N ALA A 251 -1.63 -4.28 21.54
CA ALA A 251 -2.80 -4.40 20.68
C ALA A 251 -3.24 -5.87 20.55
N CYS A 252 -2.30 -6.82 20.39
CA CYS A 252 -2.60 -8.25 20.33
C CYS A 252 -3.28 -8.75 21.62
N GLU A 253 -2.75 -8.37 22.79
CA GLU A 253 -3.34 -8.73 24.09
C GLU A 253 -4.80 -8.24 24.21
N LYS A 254 -5.08 -7.01 23.78
CA LYS A 254 -6.43 -6.43 23.80
C LYS A 254 -7.37 -7.12 22.82
N LEU A 255 -6.91 -7.41 21.61
CA LEU A 255 -7.67 -8.14 20.60
C LEU A 255 -8.10 -9.50 21.15
N GLU A 256 -7.12 -10.27 21.66
CA GLU A 256 -7.37 -11.61 22.18
C GLU A 256 -8.26 -11.59 23.43
N ALA A 257 -8.06 -10.64 24.34
CA ALA A 257 -8.91 -10.51 25.53
C ALA A 257 -10.37 -10.17 25.19
N ALA A 258 -10.62 -9.32 24.20
CA ALA A 258 -11.96 -8.81 23.90
C ALA A 258 -12.72 -9.64 22.86
N LEU A 259 -12.03 -10.29 21.93
CA LEU A 259 -12.63 -10.91 20.74
C LEU A 259 -12.44 -12.43 20.66
N SER A 260 -11.65 -13.05 21.55
CA SER A 260 -11.52 -14.51 21.55
C SER A 260 -12.88 -15.18 21.69
N LYS A 261 -13.06 -16.28 20.98
CA LYS A 261 -14.23 -17.14 21.11
C LYS A 261 -14.19 -17.74 22.52
N GLY A 262 -15.12 -17.32 23.37
CA GLY A 262 -15.32 -17.92 24.69
C GLY A 262 -15.65 -19.41 24.62
#